data_AF-A0A3P8KET9-F1
#
_entry.id   AF-A0A3P8KET9-F1
#
_cell.length_a   1.000
_cell.length_b   1.000
_cell.length_c   1.000
_cell.angle_alpha   90.00
_cell.angle_beta   90.00
_cell.angle_gamma   90.00
#
_symmetry.space_group_name_H-M   'P 1'
#
loop_
_entity.id
_entity.type
_entity.pdbx_description
1 polymer ?
#
loop_
_entity_poly.entity_id
_entity_poly.type
_entity_poly.pdbx_seq_one_letter_code
_entity_poly.pdbx_strand_id
1 'polypeptide(L)'
;MQYLANLLSAGDTGPVLRALKRMMAMRHYKRSQTVEGVTDTRAIEEVGLSVEQVEDMYRYLAIANYEDRFVIPTSNREMAEDAFPEKNGCGFTFGDGCHGSDTKFNLFNSQRIDAINIGERD
;
A
#
# COMPACT_ATOMS: atom_id res chain seq x y z
N MET A 1 -2.72 -26.57 12.14
CA MET A 1 -1.54 -25.99 11.47
C MET A 1 -1.47 -26.30 9.99
N GLN A 2 -1.64 -27.56 9.56
CA GLN A 2 -1.49 -27.95 8.14
C GLN A 2 -2.38 -27.16 7.16
N TYR A 3 -3.61 -26.82 7.55
CA TYR A 3 -4.51 -26.01 6.71
C TYR A 3 -3.91 -24.64 6.35
N LEU A 4 -3.44 -23.90 7.36
CA LEU A 4 -2.85 -22.57 7.15
C LEU A 4 -1.54 -22.66 6.37
N ALA A 5 -0.77 -23.73 6.58
CA ALA A 5 0.45 -23.99 5.83
C ALA A 5 0.17 -24.21 4.34
N ASN A 6 -0.86 -24.99 4.00
CA ASN A 6 -1.25 -25.20 2.60
C ASN A 6 -1.70 -23.90 1.92
N LEU A 7 -2.34 -22.99 2.66
CA LEU A 7 -2.85 -21.72 2.13
C LEU A 7 -1.77 -20.65 1.95
N LEU A 8 -0.85 -20.52 2.92
CA LEU A 8 0.04 -19.37 3.04
C LEU A 8 1.52 -19.68 2.74
N SER A 9 1.90 -20.95 2.70
CA SER A 9 3.31 -21.38 2.61
C SER A 9 3.51 -22.71 1.90
N ALA A 10 2.64 -23.04 0.92
CA ALA A 10 2.72 -24.23 0.08
C ALA A 10 2.87 -25.56 0.85
N GLY A 11 2.31 -25.64 2.07
CA GLY A 11 2.33 -26.82 2.93
C GLY A 11 3.41 -26.82 4.02
N ASP A 12 4.35 -25.87 4.02
CA ASP A 12 5.36 -25.72 5.07
C ASP A 12 4.77 -25.09 6.35
N THR A 13 4.84 -25.80 7.47
CA THR A 13 4.26 -25.33 8.74
C THR A 13 5.18 -24.38 9.52
N GLY A 14 6.48 -24.36 9.23
CA GLY A 14 7.49 -23.59 9.96
C GLY A 14 7.21 -22.07 9.98
N PRO A 15 7.01 -21.42 8.81
CA PRO A 15 6.73 -19.99 8.75
C PRO A 15 5.44 -19.58 9.49
N VAL A 16 4.39 -20.40 9.37
CA VAL A 16 3.10 -20.15 10.02
C VAL A 16 3.22 -20.28 11.54
N LEU A 17 3.93 -21.31 12.02
CA LEU A 17 4.13 -21.51 13.46
C LEU A 17 4.89 -20.33 14.07
N ARG A 18 5.94 -19.87 13.38
CA ARG A 18 6.72 -18.71 13.78
C ARG A 18 5.86 -17.45 13.87
N ALA A 19 5.02 -17.18 12.87
CA ALA A 19 4.13 -16.02 12.86
C ALA A 19 3.14 -16.06 14.04
N LEU A 20 2.48 -17.20 14.25
CA LEU A 20 1.50 -17.36 15.33
C LEU A 20 2.16 -17.26 16.72
N LYS A 21 3.32 -17.89 16.93
CA LYS A 21 4.07 -17.78 18.18
C LYS A 21 4.44 -16.32 18.49
N ARG A 22 4.90 -15.55 17.50
CA ARG A 22 5.23 -14.12 17.68
C ARG A 22 4.01 -13.28 18.07
N MET A 23 2.85 -13.54 17.47
CA MET A 23 1.60 -12.86 17.86
C MET A 23 1.17 -13.20 19.29
N MET A 24 1.35 -14.45 19.72
CA MET A 24 1.07 -14.87 21.10
C MET A 24 2.08 -14.24 22.08
N ALA A 25 3.36 -14.20 21.73
CA ALA A 25 4.41 -13.59 22.54
C ALA A 25 4.15 -12.09 22.78
N MET A 26 3.78 -11.34 21.74
CA MET A 26 3.36 -9.94 21.87
C MET A 26 2.17 -9.80 22.84
N ARG A 27 1.15 -10.65 22.71
CA ARG A 27 -0.01 -10.65 23.61
C ARG A 27 0.37 -10.92 25.06
N HIS A 28 1.26 -11.89 25.29
CA HIS A 28 1.77 -12.21 26.63
C HIS A 28 2.50 -11.02 27.24
N TYR A 29 3.44 -10.43 26.48
CA TYR A 29 4.23 -9.27 26.91
C TYR A 29 3.36 -8.05 27.22
N LYS A 30 2.42 -7.68 26.34
CA LYS A 30 1.53 -6.53 26.61
C LYS A 30 0.55 -6.81 27.75
N ARG A 31 0.14 -8.07 27.97
CA ARG A 31 -0.67 -8.45 29.13
C ARG A 31 0.09 -8.28 30.44
N SER A 32 1.34 -8.75 30.53
CA SER A 32 2.14 -8.58 31.76
C SER A 32 2.28 -7.09 32.11
N GLN A 33 2.50 -6.24 31.11
CA GLN A 33 2.57 -4.78 31.32
C GLN A 33 1.23 -4.17 31.77
N THR A 34 0.13 -4.51 31.09
CA THR A 34 -1.17 -3.85 31.32
C THR A 34 -1.97 -4.39 32.50
N VAL A 35 -1.79 -5.66 32.84
CA VAL A 35 -2.55 -6.34 33.90
C VAL A 35 -1.72 -6.49 35.16
N GLU A 36 -0.49 -6.99 35.03
CA GLU A 36 0.38 -7.32 36.17
C GLU A 36 1.28 -6.14 36.56
N GLY A 37 1.43 -5.14 35.68
CA GLY A 37 2.32 -4.00 35.87
C GLY A 37 3.80 -4.36 35.80
N VAL A 38 4.14 -5.51 35.20
CA VAL A 38 5.50 -6.05 35.12
C VAL A 38 5.94 -6.24 33.67
N THR A 39 7.20 -5.93 33.39
CA THR A 39 7.82 -6.21 32.09
C THR A 39 8.37 -7.63 32.07
N ASP A 40 7.64 -8.56 31.44
CA ASP A 40 8.06 -9.96 31.29
C ASP A 40 8.46 -10.26 29.84
N THR A 41 9.76 -10.38 29.59
CA THR A 41 10.34 -10.56 28.26
C THR A 41 10.49 -12.03 27.83
N ARG A 42 10.20 -13.00 28.70
CA ARG A 42 10.47 -14.43 28.43
C ARG A 42 9.83 -14.94 27.15
N ALA A 43 8.57 -14.55 26.91
CA ALA A 43 7.82 -14.98 25.74
C ALA A 43 8.36 -14.38 24.43
N ILE A 44 8.85 -13.14 24.46
CA ILE A 44 9.37 -12.45 23.27
C ILE A 44 10.81 -12.90 22.96
N GLU A 45 11.60 -13.22 23.99
CA GLU A 45 12.92 -13.85 23.87
C GLU A 45 12.83 -15.24 23.22
N GLU A 46 11.85 -16.08 23.60
CA GLU A 46 11.65 -17.42 23.00
C GLU A 46 11.47 -17.36 21.47
N VAL A 47 10.82 -16.30 20.98
CA VAL A 47 10.52 -16.12 19.55
C VAL A 47 11.53 -15.22 18.82
N GLY A 48 12.60 -14.82 19.53
CA GLY A 48 13.69 -13.99 19.03
C GLY A 48 13.24 -12.59 18.61
N LEU A 49 12.40 -11.94 19.41
CA LEU A 49 12.00 -10.55 19.23
C LEU A 49 12.58 -9.67 20.34
N SER A 50 13.00 -8.46 19.99
CA SER A 50 13.37 -7.43 20.97
C SER A 50 12.13 -6.70 21.51
N VAL A 51 12.31 -5.97 22.61
CA VAL A 51 11.24 -5.14 23.18
C VAL A 51 10.76 -4.09 22.18
N GLU A 52 11.69 -3.42 21.50
CA GLU A 52 11.41 -2.38 20.51
C GLU A 52 10.58 -2.94 19.35
N GLN A 53 10.94 -4.12 18.85
CA GLN A 53 10.19 -4.80 17.80
C GLN A 53 8.76 -5.12 18.22
N VAL A 54 8.55 -5.51 19.47
CA VAL A 54 7.22 -5.86 20.00
C VAL A 54 6.37 -4.62 20.21
N GLU A 55 6.96 -3.51 20.66
CA GLU A 55 6.26 -2.23 20.77
C GLU A 55 5.89 -1.66 19.39
N ASP A 56 6.78 -1.77 18.38
CA ASP A 56 6.46 -1.42 17.00
C ASP A 56 5.35 -2.30 16.43
N MET A 57 5.43 -3.63 16.65
CA MET A 57 4.35 -4.55 16.28
C MET A 57 3.03 -4.15 16.94
N TYR A 58 3.04 -3.76 18.22
CA TYR A 58 1.84 -3.31 18.91
C TYR A 58 1.31 -1.99 18.34
N ARG A 59 2.18 -1.03 18.00
CA ARG A 59 1.80 0.20 17.30
C ARG A 59 1.10 -0.09 15.98
N TYR A 60 1.69 -0.93 15.12
CA TYR A 60 1.15 -1.19 13.78
C TYR A 60 -0.07 -2.11 13.78
N LEU A 61 -0.11 -3.11 14.66
CA LEU A 61 -1.15 -4.16 14.63
C LEU A 61 -2.31 -3.91 15.59
N ALA A 62 -2.08 -3.23 16.71
CA ALA A 62 -3.12 -2.99 17.73
C ALA A 62 -3.63 -1.55 17.70
N ILE A 63 -2.74 -0.55 17.70
CA ILE A 63 -3.16 0.86 17.62
C ILE A 63 -3.58 1.20 16.19
N ALA A 64 -2.73 0.87 15.23
CA ALA A 64 -3.00 0.93 13.79
C ALA A 64 -3.54 2.31 13.34
N ASN A 65 -2.80 3.38 13.67
CA ASN A 65 -3.13 4.73 13.21
C ASN A 65 -3.25 4.79 11.68
N TYR A 66 -4.01 5.76 11.17
CA TYR A 66 -4.32 5.81 9.74
C TYR A 66 -3.06 5.94 8.87
N GLU A 67 -2.16 6.83 9.26
CA GLU A 67 -0.87 7.08 8.61
C GLU A 67 0.07 5.87 8.65
N ASP A 68 -0.09 4.99 9.63
CA ASP A 68 0.70 3.79 9.80
C ASP A 68 0.13 2.60 9.00
N ARG A 69 -1.18 2.61 8.70
CA ARG A 69 -1.84 1.54 7.92
C ARG A 69 -1.60 1.69 6.42
N PHE A 70 -1.56 2.91 5.92
CA PHE A 70 -1.52 3.19 4.48
C PHE A 70 -0.39 4.15 4.13
N VAL A 71 0.75 3.59 3.78
CA VAL A 71 1.91 4.33 3.26
C VAL A 71 1.89 4.29 1.73
N ILE A 72 0.95 5.02 1.13
CA ILE A 72 0.73 5.06 -0.33
C ILE A 72 1.30 6.38 -0.88
N PRO A 73 2.43 6.36 -1.60
CA PRO A 73 2.98 7.55 -2.25
C PRO A 73 2.16 7.93 -3.50
N THR A 74 2.34 9.15 -3.99
CA THR A 74 1.80 9.58 -5.27
C THR A 74 2.43 8.79 -6.42
N SER A 75 1.65 8.46 -7.45
CA SER A 75 2.14 7.77 -8.65
C SER A 75 2.87 8.70 -9.62
N ASN A 76 2.94 10.00 -9.31
CA ASN A 76 3.63 11.04 -10.08
C ASN A 76 3.22 11.08 -11.57
N ARG A 77 1.91 11.21 -11.82
CA ARG A 77 1.35 11.24 -13.19
C ARG A 77 1.94 12.37 -14.03
N GLU A 78 2.29 13.48 -13.39
CA GLU A 78 2.89 14.67 -13.99
C GLU A 78 4.29 14.47 -14.59
N MET A 79 5.00 13.39 -14.24
CA MET A 79 6.33 13.13 -14.80
C MET A 79 6.27 12.42 -16.15
N ALA A 80 5.18 11.71 -16.44
CA ALA A 80 5.03 10.90 -17.65
C ALA A 80 4.07 11.53 -18.67
N GLU A 81 3.14 12.37 -18.22
CA GLU A 81 2.10 12.99 -19.04
C GLU A 81 2.12 14.51 -18.89
N ASP A 82 1.67 15.22 -19.92
CA ASP A 82 1.43 16.66 -19.81
C ASP A 82 0.19 16.91 -18.93
N ALA A 83 0.41 17.01 -17.62
CA ALA A 83 -0.65 17.09 -16.63
C ALA A 83 -1.46 18.40 -16.71
N PHE A 84 -0.92 19.45 -17.33
CA PHE A 84 -1.60 20.74 -17.40
C PHE A 84 -2.83 20.72 -18.31
N PRO A 85 -2.75 20.31 -19.59
CA PRO A 85 -3.94 20.17 -20.43
C PRO A 85 -4.83 19.00 -19.98
N GLU A 86 -4.27 17.92 -19.44
CA GLU A 86 -5.05 16.80 -18.91
C GLU A 86 -5.98 17.27 -17.77
N LYS A 87 -5.45 18.00 -16.77
CA LYS A 87 -6.25 18.54 -15.67
C LYS A 87 -7.45 19.38 -16.15
N ASN A 88 -7.31 20.08 -17.28
CA ASN A 88 -8.32 20.98 -17.80
C ASN A 88 -9.41 20.27 -18.62
N GLY A 89 -9.08 19.12 -19.25
CA GLY A 89 -9.96 18.42 -20.19
C GLY A 89 -10.35 17.00 -19.81
N CYS A 90 -9.70 16.37 -18.83
CA CYS A 90 -9.99 14.98 -18.46
C CYS A 90 -11.41 14.83 -17.89
N GLY A 91 -12.11 13.77 -18.29
CA GLY A 91 -13.49 13.45 -17.85
C GLY A 91 -14.59 13.88 -18.81
N PHE A 92 -14.31 14.73 -19.80
CA PHE A 92 -15.26 15.10 -20.86
C PHE A 92 -15.34 14.03 -21.95
N THR A 93 -16.17 13.01 -21.70
CA THR A 93 -16.33 11.83 -22.57
C THR A 93 -17.31 12.04 -23.74
N PHE A 94 -17.19 13.17 -24.45
CA PHE A 94 -18.03 13.47 -25.62
C PHE A 94 -17.71 12.62 -26.86
N GLY A 95 -16.60 11.87 -26.81
CA GLY A 95 -16.17 10.98 -27.90
C GLY A 95 -15.41 11.72 -28.99
N ASP A 96 -14.32 12.41 -28.64
CA ASP A 96 -13.49 13.13 -29.61
C ASP A 96 -12.76 12.24 -30.63
N GLY A 97 -12.71 10.92 -30.40
CA GLY A 97 -12.10 9.94 -31.29
C GLY A 97 -10.58 10.06 -31.41
N CYS A 98 -9.92 10.78 -30.50
CA CYS A 98 -8.49 11.07 -30.55
C CYS A 98 -7.69 10.55 -29.33
N HIS A 99 -8.36 9.92 -28.36
CA HIS A 99 -7.73 9.27 -27.21
C HIS A 99 -7.18 7.88 -27.58
N GLY A 100 -6.04 7.48 -27.00
CA GLY A 100 -5.46 6.12 -27.15
C GLY A 100 -4.49 5.94 -28.33
N SER A 101 -4.11 7.01 -29.02
CA SER A 101 -3.11 7.01 -30.09
C SER A 101 -2.15 8.19 -29.99
N ASP A 102 -0.86 7.97 -30.26
CA ASP A 102 0.15 9.04 -30.23
C ASP A 102 0.12 9.91 -31.50
N THR A 103 -0.39 9.37 -32.61
CA THR A 103 -0.49 10.10 -33.88
C THR A 103 -1.65 11.09 -33.86
N LYS A 104 -1.41 12.34 -34.26
CA LYS A 104 -2.46 13.38 -34.36
C LYS A 104 -3.47 13.13 -35.49
N PHE A 105 -3.12 12.32 -36.49
CA PHE A 105 -4.00 12.02 -37.62
C PHE A 105 -5.16 11.12 -37.19
N ASN A 106 -6.37 11.48 -37.59
CA ASN A 106 -7.57 10.67 -37.43
C ASN A 106 -8.50 10.85 -38.64
N LEU A 107 -9.36 9.86 -38.92
CA LEU A 107 -10.25 9.86 -40.08
C LEU A 107 -11.40 10.88 -39.99
N PHE A 108 -11.73 11.32 -38.77
CA PHE A 108 -12.91 12.14 -38.50
C PHE A 108 -12.60 13.64 -38.39
N ASN A 109 -11.38 14.05 -38.73
CA ASN A 109 -10.92 15.45 -38.66
C ASN A 109 -11.20 16.11 -37.30
N SER A 110 -11.05 15.32 -36.22
CA SER A 110 -11.28 15.75 -34.84
C SER A 110 -9.96 16.10 -34.14
N GLN A 111 -10.04 16.63 -32.92
CA GLN A 111 -8.90 16.98 -32.08
C GLN A 111 -9.14 16.53 -30.64
N ARG A 112 -8.08 16.21 -29.89
CA ARG A 112 -8.18 15.86 -28.47
C ARG A 112 -8.74 17.01 -27.64
N ILE A 113 -9.71 16.70 -26.78
CA ILE A 113 -10.34 17.66 -25.85
C ILE A 113 -9.37 18.13 -24.78
N ASP A 114 -8.46 17.26 -24.34
CA ASP A 114 -7.51 17.46 -23.25
C ASP A 114 -6.09 17.78 -23.73
N ALA A 115 -5.96 18.45 -24.89
CA ALA A 115 -4.68 18.84 -25.48
C ALA A 115 -4.70 20.28 -26.02
N ILE A 116 -3.52 20.91 -26.12
CA ILE A 116 -3.37 22.25 -26.72
C ILE A 116 -3.13 22.10 -28.22
N ASN A 117 -4.07 22.58 -29.04
CA ASN A 117 -4.02 22.50 -30.51
C ASN A 117 -3.66 23.83 -31.21
N ILE A 118 -3.52 24.91 -30.43
CA ILE A 118 -3.12 26.24 -30.94
C ILE A 118 -1.61 26.36 -30.71
N GLY A 119 -0.81 26.39 -31.78
CA GLY A 119 0.63 26.66 -31.66
C GLY A 119 0.89 28.09 -31.18
N GLU A 120 2.04 28.33 -30.55
CA GLU A 120 2.59 29.68 -30.42
C GLU A 120 2.65 30.30 -31.81
N ARG A 121 1.89 31.38 -32.02
CA ARG A 121 2.10 32.28 -33.16
C ARG A 121 3.40 33.00 -32.89
N ASP A 122 4.42 32.77 -33.73
CA ASP A 122 5.48 33.76 -33.96
C ASP A 122 4.86 35.11 -34.40
#